data_AF-A0A434FL32-F1
#
_entry.id   AF-A0A434FL32-F1
#
_cell.length_a   1.000
_cell.length_b   1.000
_cell.length_c   1.000
_cell.angle_alpha   90.00
_cell.angle_beta   90.00
_cell.angle_gamma   90.00
#
_symmetry.space_group_name_H-M   'P 1'
#
loop_
_entity.id
_entity.type
_entity.pdbx_description
1 polymer ?
#
loop_
_entity_poly.entity_id
_entity_poly.type
_entity_poly.pdbx_seq_one_letter_code
_entity_poly.pdbx_strand_id
1 'polypeptide(L)'
;MATDTPLWTPTQERIDAAPLTAFMKAAEAKAAISFSGYAELHRWSIDNREAFWSLVWDFCGLVGDKGERGLVDGERMPGASFFPDARLNFAENLLQRTGGGPAIVFRGEDKVERRLSWNELHALTSRLQQLLLSLGVKAG
;
A
#
# COMPACT_ATOMS: atom_id res chain seq x y z
N MET A 1 -17.74 23.06 -31.83
CA MET A 1 -16.88 21.99 -31.29
C MET A 1 -16.52 22.41 -29.88
N ALA A 2 -16.88 21.64 -28.86
CA ALA A 2 -16.48 21.96 -27.49
C ALA A 2 -14.95 21.86 -27.43
N THR A 3 -14.29 22.94 -27.01
CA THR A 3 -12.87 22.91 -26.69
C THR A 3 -12.67 21.97 -25.51
N ASP A 4 -11.83 20.95 -25.69
CA ASP A 4 -11.48 19.94 -24.68
C ASP A 4 -10.53 20.53 -23.63
N THR A 5 -10.93 21.67 -23.05
CA THR A 5 -10.15 22.40 -22.06
C THR A 5 -10.43 21.76 -20.70
N PRO A 6 -9.39 21.23 -20.01
CA PRO A 6 -9.59 20.63 -18.71
C PRO A 6 -10.10 21.68 -17.72
N LEU A 7 -11.08 21.28 -16.89
CA LEU A 7 -11.63 22.14 -15.82
C LEU A 7 -10.57 22.53 -14.79
N TRP A 8 -9.52 21.72 -14.66
CA TRP A 8 -8.46 21.93 -13.71
C TRP A 8 -7.20 21.16 -14.12
N THR A 9 -6.03 21.76 -13.88
CA THR A 9 -4.71 21.13 -14.07
C THR A 9 -3.86 21.38 -12.82
N PRO A 10 -3.13 20.38 -12.30
CA PRO A 10 -2.21 20.59 -11.18
C PRO A 10 -1.09 21.57 -11.54
N THR A 11 -0.63 22.34 -10.56
CA THR A 11 0.62 23.09 -10.68
C THR A 11 1.81 22.13 -10.68
N GLN A 12 2.93 22.57 -11.27
CA GLN A 12 4.16 21.77 -11.30
C GLN A 12 4.64 21.40 -9.88
N GLU A 13 4.54 22.32 -8.92
CA GLU A 13 4.88 22.06 -7.52
C GLU A 13 4.08 20.90 -6.92
N ARG A 14 2.77 20.81 -7.23
CA ARG A 14 1.93 19.69 -6.75
C ARG A 14 2.31 18.37 -7.41
N ILE A 15 2.73 18.40 -8.68
CA ILE A 15 3.22 17.22 -9.40
C ILE A 15 4.53 16.77 -8.75
N ASP A 16 5.49 17.67 -8.55
CA ASP A 16 6.80 17.35 -8.00
C ASP A 16 6.74 16.81 -6.57
N ALA A 17 5.82 17.35 -5.76
CA ALA A 17 5.59 16.93 -4.37
C ALA A 17 4.73 15.66 -4.23
N ALA A 18 4.14 15.15 -5.32
CA ALA A 18 3.28 13.97 -5.26
C ALA A 18 4.12 12.71 -4.95
N PRO A 19 3.66 11.83 -4.03
CA PRO A 19 4.32 10.53 -3.79
C PRO A 19 4.46 9.69 -5.06
N LEU A 20 3.52 9.83 -6.00
CA LEU A 20 3.56 9.15 -7.29
C LEU A 20 4.77 9.58 -8.14
N THR A 21 5.18 10.84 -8.08
CA THR A 21 6.38 11.33 -8.78
C THR A 21 7.66 10.74 -8.18
N ALA A 22 7.71 10.62 -6.85
CA ALA A 22 8.81 9.91 -6.19
C ALA A 22 8.83 8.41 -6.55
N PHE A 23 7.66 7.77 -6.60
CA PHE A 23 7.53 6.37 -7.03
C PHE A 23 7.95 6.18 -8.49
N MET A 24 7.56 7.10 -9.39
CA MET A 24 7.92 7.06 -10.80
C MET A 24 9.44 7.10 -10.98
N LYS A 25 10.15 7.96 -10.24
CA LYS A 25 11.63 7.98 -10.24
C LYS A 25 12.24 6.67 -9.75
N ALA A 26 11.65 6.04 -8.73
CA ALA A 26 12.10 4.74 -8.25
C ALA A 26 11.86 3.64 -9.31
N ALA A 27 10.76 3.72 -10.06
CA ALA A 27 10.44 2.82 -11.15
C ALA A 27 11.38 2.99 -12.35
N GLU A 28 11.71 4.23 -12.72
CA GLU A 28 12.72 4.54 -13.73
C GLU A 28 14.08 3.91 -13.39
N ALA A 29 14.54 4.10 -12.14
CA ALA A 29 15.78 3.52 -11.66
C ALA A 29 15.74 1.97 -11.67
N LYS A 30 14.61 1.38 -11.27
CA LYS A 30 14.43 -0.08 -11.25
C LYS A 30 14.41 -0.69 -12.66
N ALA A 31 13.79 0.00 -13.62
CA ALA A 31 13.61 -0.48 -14.98
C ALA A 31 14.71 -0.01 -15.94
N ALA A 32 15.63 0.86 -15.50
CA ALA A 32 16.65 1.51 -16.31
C ALA A 32 16.09 2.21 -17.56
N ILE A 33 14.92 2.85 -17.42
CA ILE A 33 14.24 3.63 -18.45
C ILE A 33 13.76 4.96 -17.87
N SER A 34 13.50 5.94 -18.72
CA SER A 34 12.86 7.20 -18.32
C SER A 34 11.41 7.22 -18.80
N PHE A 35 10.52 7.77 -17.99
CA PHE A 35 9.11 7.94 -18.31
C PHE A 35 8.82 9.39 -18.69
N SER A 36 8.13 9.60 -19.81
CA SER A 36 7.63 10.93 -20.22
C SER A 36 6.44 11.41 -19.38
N GLY A 37 5.81 10.50 -18.64
CA GLY A 37 4.75 10.80 -17.70
C GLY A 37 3.98 9.57 -17.23
N TYR A 38 2.86 9.80 -16.56
CA TYR A 38 2.04 8.75 -15.95
C TYR A 38 1.61 7.64 -16.92
N ALA A 39 1.32 7.98 -18.18
CA ALA A 39 0.86 7.00 -19.17
C ALA A 39 1.91 5.90 -19.43
N GLU A 40 3.20 6.26 -19.44
CA GLU A 40 4.28 5.30 -19.63
C GLU A 40 4.54 4.48 -18.36
N LEU A 41 4.48 5.10 -17.18
CA LEU A 41 4.52 4.37 -15.91
C LEU A 41 3.39 3.33 -15.81
N HIS A 42 2.18 3.71 -16.21
CA HIS A 42 1.03 2.82 -16.25
C HIS A 42 1.18 1.70 -17.29
N ARG A 43 1.73 2.00 -18.47
CA ARG A 43 2.05 0.97 -19.46
C ARG A 43 3.05 -0.03 -18.88
N TRP A 44 4.12 0.46 -18.28
CA TRP A 44 5.13 -0.36 -17.65
C TRP A 44 4.58 -1.23 -16.52
N SER A 45 3.66 -0.71 -15.69
CA SER A 45 3.06 -1.49 -14.59
C SER A 45 2.24 -2.69 -15.06
N ILE A 46 1.69 -2.62 -16.26
CA ILE A 46 0.95 -3.71 -16.90
C ILE A 46 1.93 -4.67 -17.58
N ASP A 47 2.88 -4.16 -18.36
CA ASP A 47 3.80 -4.97 -19.16
C ASP A 47 4.84 -5.69 -18.27
N ASN A 48 5.16 -5.13 -17.10
CA ASN A 48 6.17 -5.64 -16.17
C ASN A 48 5.59 -5.82 -14.74
N ARG A 49 4.43 -6.47 -14.63
CA ARG A 49 3.67 -6.65 -13.38
C ARG A 49 4.51 -7.13 -12.20
N GLU A 50 5.35 -8.14 -12.39
CA GLU A 50 6.19 -8.68 -11.30
C GLU A 50 7.15 -7.61 -10.75
N ALA A 51 7.87 -6.92 -11.65
CA ALA A 51 8.80 -5.87 -11.27
C ALA A 51 8.07 -4.68 -10.62
N PHE A 52 6.91 -4.30 -11.15
CA PHE A 52 6.07 -3.24 -10.60
C PHE A 52 5.63 -3.55 -9.17
N TRP A 53 5.02 -4.72 -8.93
CA TRP A 53 4.54 -5.07 -7.59
C TRP A 53 5.68 -5.30 -6.61
N SER A 54 6.81 -5.85 -7.07
CA SER A 54 8.02 -5.98 -6.24
C SER A 54 8.54 -4.61 -5.81
N LEU A 55 8.50 -3.62 -6.69
CA LEU A 55 8.86 -2.24 -6.36
C LEU A 55 7.85 -1.58 -5.42
N VAL A 56 6.54 -1.81 -5.59
CA VAL A 56 5.52 -1.32 -4.66
C VAL A 56 5.79 -1.81 -3.24
N TRP A 57 6.12 -3.10 -3.08
CA TRP A 57 6.48 -3.67 -1.78
C TRP A 57 7.63 -2.90 -1.12
N ASP A 58 8.72 -2.67 -1.87
CA ASP A 58 9.93 -2.01 -1.35
C ASP A 58 9.67 -0.53 -1.07
N PHE A 59 9.01 0.16 -1.99
CA PHE A 59 8.76 1.60 -1.89
C PHE A 59 7.81 1.94 -0.74
N CYS A 60 6.80 1.11 -0.51
CA CYS A 60 5.89 1.27 0.62
C CYS A 60 6.46 0.77 1.95
N GLY A 61 7.64 0.13 1.93
CA GLY A 61 8.30 -0.36 3.14
C GLY A 61 7.53 -1.48 3.85
N LEU A 62 6.93 -2.39 3.07
CA LEU A 62 6.17 -3.52 3.63
C LEU A 62 7.08 -4.39 4.51
N VAL A 63 6.59 -4.68 5.71
CA VAL A 63 7.24 -5.56 6.68
C VAL A 63 6.81 -7.00 6.41
N GLY A 64 7.80 -7.87 6.19
CA GLY A 64 7.61 -9.27 5.95
C GLY A 64 8.73 -9.85 5.10
N ASP A 65 8.61 -11.12 4.78
CA ASP A 65 9.42 -11.81 3.79
C ASP A 65 8.68 -11.78 2.45
N LYS A 66 9.29 -11.17 1.42
CA LYS A 66 8.72 -11.12 0.07
C LYS A 66 8.83 -12.48 -0.65
N GLY A 67 9.77 -13.33 -0.21
CA GLY A 67 10.14 -14.55 -0.91
C GLY A 67 10.80 -14.29 -2.27
N GLU A 68 11.03 -15.37 -3.01
CA GLU A 68 11.80 -15.32 -4.26
C GLU A 68 10.94 -14.98 -5.49
N ARG A 69 9.72 -15.54 -5.57
CA ARG A 69 8.84 -15.38 -6.73
C ARG A 69 7.87 -14.24 -6.50
N GLY A 70 7.82 -13.26 -7.40
CA GLY A 70 6.89 -12.13 -7.29
C GLY A 70 5.55 -12.35 -7.98
N LEU A 71 5.54 -13.11 -9.09
CA LEU A 71 4.32 -13.46 -9.82
C LEU A 71 4.46 -14.83 -10.49
N VAL A 72 3.49 -15.71 -10.25
CA VAL A 72 3.36 -17.01 -10.93
C VAL A 72 2.03 -17.04 -11.68
N ASP A 73 2.01 -17.64 -12.86
CA ASP A 73 0.80 -17.82 -13.66
C ASP A 73 0.07 -16.49 -13.99
N GLY A 74 0.83 -15.42 -14.24
CA GLY A 74 0.32 -14.04 -14.33
C GLY A 74 -0.79 -13.79 -15.35
N GLU A 75 -0.86 -14.61 -16.39
CA GLU A 75 -1.87 -14.52 -17.46
C GLU A 75 -3.18 -15.26 -17.14
N ARG A 76 -3.23 -16.05 -16.06
CA ARG A 76 -4.40 -16.88 -15.73
C ARG A 76 -5.44 -16.11 -14.93
N MET A 77 -6.69 -16.20 -15.37
CA MET A 77 -7.86 -15.70 -14.64
C MET A 77 -8.97 -16.77 -14.59
N PRO A 78 -9.23 -17.43 -13.44
CA PRO A 78 -8.46 -17.39 -12.18
C PRO A 78 -7.14 -18.21 -12.25
N GLY A 79 -6.20 -17.93 -11.36
CA GLY A 79 -4.98 -18.75 -11.17
C GLY A 79 -3.68 -17.98 -10.96
N ALA A 80 -3.63 -16.69 -11.33
CA ALA A 80 -2.46 -15.86 -11.05
C ALA A 80 -2.19 -15.76 -9.54
N SER A 81 -0.93 -15.96 -9.14
CA SER A 81 -0.47 -15.94 -7.75
C SER A 81 0.62 -14.88 -7.58
N PHE A 82 0.31 -13.82 -6.85
CA PHE A 82 1.27 -12.80 -6.47
C PHE A 82 1.99 -13.20 -5.18
N PHE A 83 3.32 -13.08 -5.18
CA PHE A 83 4.18 -13.39 -4.04
C PHE A 83 3.83 -14.72 -3.34
N PRO A 84 3.81 -15.86 -4.04
CA PRO A 84 3.39 -17.15 -3.46
C PRO A 84 4.27 -17.62 -2.29
N ASP A 85 5.49 -17.09 -2.19
CA ASP A 85 6.44 -17.41 -1.12
C ASP A 85 6.39 -16.41 0.04
N ALA A 86 5.65 -15.30 -0.11
CA ALA A 86 5.68 -14.25 0.87
C ALA A 86 5.04 -14.66 2.19
N ARG A 87 5.64 -14.17 3.26
CA ARG A 87 5.12 -14.27 4.63
C ARG A 87 5.07 -12.88 5.22
N LEU A 88 3.86 -12.41 5.50
CA LEU A 88 3.63 -11.11 6.12
C LEU A 88 2.49 -11.19 7.12
N ASN A 89 2.41 -10.20 8.01
CA ASN A 89 1.25 -9.97 8.84
C ASN A 89 0.59 -8.63 8.48
N PHE A 90 -0.70 -8.67 8.16
CA PHE A 90 -1.43 -7.47 7.75
C PHE A 90 -1.55 -6.45 8.89
N ALA A 91 -1.83 -6.91 10.11
CA ALA A 91 -1.94 -6.03 11.27
C ALA A 91 -0.59 -5.40 11.64
N GLU A 92 0.52 -6.13 11.51
CA GLU A 92 1.88 -5.59 11.71
C GLU A 92 2.17 -4.43 10.75
N ASN A 93 1.85 -4.58 9.47
CA ASN A 93 2.05 -3.54 8.47
C ASN A 93 1.18 -2.30 8.75
N LEU A 94 -0.08 -2.49 9.13
CA LEU A 94 -0.97 -1.36 9.48
C LEU A 94 -0.60 -0.67 10.79
N LEU A 95 0.00 -1.41 11.72
CA LEU A 95 0.38 -0.93 13.05
C LEU A 95 1.89 -0.66 13.15
N GLN A 96 2.61 -0.45 12.05
CA GLN A 96 4.04 -0.15 12.13
C GLN A 96 4.33 1.14 12.93
N ARG A 97 3.40 2.11 12.89
CA ARG A 97 3.51 3.37 13.64
C ARG A 97 3.21 3.17 15.12
N THR A 98 3.94 3.90 15.97
CA THR A 98 3.75 3.96 17.42
C THR A 98 3.68 5.41 17.90
N GLY A 99 3.31 5.62 19.16
CA GLY A 99 3.29 6.93 19.80
C GLY A 99 1.90 7.41 20.23
N GLY A 100 1.88 8.58 20.88
CA GLY A 100 0.66 9.20 21.42
C GLY A 100 -0.20 9.95 20.39
N GLY A 101 0.26 10.09 19.15
CA GLY A 101 -0.51 10.73 18.08
C GLY A 101 -1.74 9.89 17.66
N PRO A 102 -2.79 10.53 17.11
CA PRO A 102 -4.03 9.83 16.76
C PRO A 102 -3.83 8.83 15.61
N ALA A 103 -4.24 7.59 15.83
CA ALA A 103 -4.36 6.54 14.82
C ALA A 103 -5.80 6.45 14.27
N ILE A 104 -6.80 6.55 15.15
CA ILE A 104 -8.22 6.56 14.78
C ILE A 104 -8.87 7.83 15.33
N VAL A 105 -9.59 8.54 14.48
CA VAL A 105 -10.49 9.64 14.86
C VAL A 105 -11.92 9.18 14.59
N PHE A 106 -12.63 8.83 15.65
CA PHE A 106 -14.02 8.40 15.59
C PHE A 106 -14.99 9.59 15.74
N ARG A 107 -16.08 9.53 14.99
CA ARG A 107 -17.20 10.49 15.02
C ARG A 107 -18.51 9.72 15.00
N GLY A 108 -19.30 9.87 16.05
CA GLY A 108 -20.67 9.37 16.16
C GLY A 108 -21.70 10.39 15.67
N GLU A 109 -22.89 9.91 15.32
CA GLU A 109 -24.03 10.73 14.88
C GLU A 109 -24.57 11.62 16.00
N ASP A 110 -24.38 11.23 17.25
CA ASP A 110 -24.74 11.94 18.48
C ASP A 110 -23.67 12.93 18.93
N LYS A 111 -22.78 13.35 18.02
CA LYS A 111 -21.62 14.22 18.28
C LYS A 111 -20.57 13.61 19.22
N VAL A 112 -20.65 12.31 19.52
CA VAL A 112 -19.57 11.63 20.26
C VAL A 112 -18.30 11.65 19.43
N GLU A 113 -17.21 12.06 20.06
CA GLU A 113 -15.89 12.09 19.48
C GLU A 113 -14.95 11.26 20.35
N ARG A 114 -14.23 10.34 19.71
CA ARG A 114 -13.17 9.57 20.36
C ARG A 114 -11.93 9.60 19.49
N ARG A 115 -10.77 9.63 20.13
CA ARG A 115 -9.48 9.43 19.46
C ARG A 115 -8.77 8.26 20.13
N LEU A 116 -8.19 7.40 19.32
CA LEU A 116 -7.27 6.37 19.78
C LEU A 116 -5.89 6.73 19.26
N SER A 117 -4.91 6.80 20.15
CA SER A 117 -3.52 6.90 19.78
C SER A 117 -3.01 5.60 19.14
N TRP A 118 -1.86 5.67 18.47
CA TRP A 118 -1.19 4.47 17.96
C TRP A 118 -0.89 3.45 19.06
N ASN A 119 -0.39 3.90 20.21
CA ASN A 119 -0.12 3.00 21.35
C ASN A 119 -1.38 2.33 21.91
N GLU A 120 -2.50 3.06 22.00
CA GLU A 120 -3.77 2.48 22.46
C GLU A 120 -4.33 1.46 21.47
N LEU A 121 -4.24 1.76 20.16
CA LEU A 121 -4.68 0.85 19.11
C LEU A 121 -3.86 -0.44 19.10
N HIS A 122 -2.54 -0.34 19.29
CA HIS A 122 -1.64 -1.48 19.51
C HIS A 122 -2.07 -2.33 20.70
N ALA A 123 -2.26 -1.71 21.86
CA ALA A 123 -2.64 -2.40 23.09
C ALA A 123 -4.03 -3.05 22.98
N LEU A 124 -4.99 -2.41 22.30
CA LEU A 124 -6.31 -2.99 22.02
C LEU A 124 -6.20 -4.20 21.09
N THR A 125 -5.47 -4.07 20.00
CA THR A 125 -5.27 -5.16 19.03
C THR A 125 -4.59 -6.36 19.69
N SER A 126 -3.54 -6.12 20.46
CA SER A 126 -2.83 -7.18 21.21
C SER A 126 -3.73 -7.91 22.19
N ARG A 127 -4.56 -7.20 22.97
CA ARG A 127 -5.50 -7.83 23.91
C ARG A 127 -6.55 -8.68 23.21
N LEU A 128 -7.12 -8.20 22.10
CA LEU A 128 -8.09 -8.97 21.32
C LEU A 128 -7.45 -10.19 20.68
N GLN A 129 -6.23 -10.07 20.14
CA GLN A 129 -5.49 -11.19 19.57
C GLN A 129 -5.24 -12.28 20.61
N GLN A 130 -4.83 -11.91 21.83
CA GLN A 130 -4.59 -12.87 22.92
C GLN A 130 -5.90 -13.57 23.35
N LEU A 131 -7.02 -12.84 23.38
CA LEU A 131 -8.33 -13.44 23.64
C LEU A 131 -8.74 -14.42 22.54
N LEU A 132 -8.55 -14.08 21.27
CA LEU A 132 -8.85 -15.00 20.16
C LEU A 132 -8.01 -16.28 20.25
N LEU A 133 -6.72 -16.16 20.60
CA LEU A 133 -5.87 -17.32 20.85
C LEU A 133 -6.37 -18.17 22.02
N SER A 134 -6.82 -17.55 23.12
CA SER A 134 -7.34 -18.30 24.28
C SER A 134 -8.66 -19.02 23.98
N LEU A 135 -9.44 -18.50 23.02
CA LEU A 135 -10.64 -19.14 22.49
C LEU A 135 -10.34 -20.21 21.41
N GLY A 136 -9.06 -20.47 21.12
CA GLY A 136 -8.63 -21.54 20.21
C GLY A 136 -8.63 -21.17 18.73
N VAL A 137 -8.72 -19.88 18.38
CA VAL A 137 -8.60 -19.41 17.00
C VAL A 137 -7.18 -19.70 16.49
N LYS A 138 -7.08 -20.23 15.27
CA LYS A 138 -5.82 -20.56 14.58
C LYS A 138 -5.80 -19.89 13.21
N ALA A 139 -4.62 -19.86 12.58
CA ALA A 139 -4.54 -19.55 11.16
C ALA A 139 -5.39 -20.54 10.36
N GLY A 140 -6.19 -20.04 9.42
CA GLY A 140 -7.12 -20.80 8.61
C GLY A 140 -7.41 -20.09 7.30
#